data_AF-A0A940UJL1-F1
#
_entry.id   AF-A0A940UJL1-F1
#
_cell.length_a   1.000
_cell.length_b   1.000
_cell.length_c   1.000
_cell.angle_alpha   90.00
_cell.angle_beta   90.00
_cell.angle_gamma   90.00
#
_symmetry.space_group_name_H-M   'P 1'
#
loop_
_entity.id
_entity.type
_entity.pdbx_description
1 polymer ?
#
loop_
_entity_poly.entity_id
_entity_poly.type
_entity_poly.pdbx_seq_one_letter_code
_entity_poly.pdbx_strand_id
1 'polypeptide(L)'
;MSPKDPLAFAGTGVFRANRGLLFVDELPAIRTKVQVLLHPIIEEQKAILEEYNWEYPLDLVVIATGNPEGFSHVNEVPRPLLDRLETIYMDLPDEEVEFFIMMNERFGMKNGDVREEDLNIDFPSKEDLDRKVYTPWWILSLINKAVRHSRTCRWLDRKASIRGTTRAIDHTYSSTEMERRCVPRLVDVGKGLKLALRGRVQLRQDLVDFENPRETMRRVDEIGEDLLRNALLDLSNEITSGWKKEDVMKEAEAMVALPPNQWPGFVRNSTVFQERLTELEERGREKYKLDGNGETRNVLDVIKKDKALKEEYLVSAAEFLANVCAIKKWLYLQDMDDLFVPREVSWGQKGTWR
;
A
#
# COMPACT_ATOMS: atom_id res chain seq x y z
N MET A 1 38.24 -9.53 -29.12
CA MET A 1 37.91 -8.58 -28.04
C MET A 1 38.66 -9.00 -26.79
N SER A 2 39.18 -8.04 -26.03
CA SER A 2 39.84 -8.33 -24.74
C SER A 2 38.79 -8.85 -23.74
N PRO A 3 39.11 -9.81 -22.86
CA PRO A 3 38.23 -10.19 -21.75
C PRO A 3 37.93 -9.06 -20.75
N LYS A 4 38.51 -7.87 -20.94
CA LYS A 4 38.23 -6.65 -20.14
C LYS A 4 37.42 -5.61 -20.91
N ASP A 5 37.01 -5.91 -22.14
CA ASP A 5 36.20 -5.03 -22.97
C ASP A 5 34.71 -5.19 -22.60
N PRO A 6 34.01 -4.14 -22.13
CA PRO A 6 32.59 -4.21 -21.81
C PRO A 6 31.71 -4.65 -22.99
N LEU A 7 32.17 -4.44 -24.24
CA LEU A 7 31.46 -4.89 -25.45
C LEU A 7 31.51 -6.42 -25.64
N ALA A 8 32.36 -7.13 -24.88
CA ALA A 8 32.35 -8.60 -24.84
C ALA A 8 31.22 -9.15 -23.95
N PHE A 9 30.54 -8.30 -23.15
CA PHE A 9 29.45 -8.71 -22.29
C PHE A 9 28.16 -8.94 -23.09
N ALA A 10 27.65 -10.17 -23.05
CA ALA A 10 26.34 -10.51 -23.59
C ALA A 10 25.29 -10.44 -22.47
N GLY A 11 24.56 -9.34 -22.40
CA GLY A 11 23.43 -9.18 -21.49
C GLY A 11 22.31 -10.18 -21.78
N THR A 12 21.97 -11.01 -20.80
CA THR A 12 20.83 -11.94 -20.85
C THR A 12 19.83 -11.62 -19.73
N GLY A 13 18.68 -12.31 -19.72
CA GLY A 13 17.68 -12.25 -18.64
C GLY A 13 17.34 -10.82 -18.20
N VAL A 14 17.92 -10.40 -17.06
CA VAL A 14 17.81 -9.07 -16.45
C VAL A 14 17.98 -7.93 -17.46
N PHE A 15 19.02 -7.98 -18.30
CA PHE A 15 19.32 -6.88 -19.24
C PHE A 15 18.34 -6.83 -20.41
N ARG A 16 17.78 -7.98 -20.81
CA ARG A 16 16.76 -8.05 -21.86
C ARG A 16 15.39 -7.62 -21.35
N ALA A 17 15.13 -7.80 -20.07
CA ALA A 17 13.89 -7.38 -19.43
C ALA A 17 13.83 -5.86 -19.18
N ASN A 18 14.92 -5.10 -19.39
CA ASN A 18 14.99 -3.68 -19.07
C ASN A 18 13.83 -2.89 -19.70
N ARG A 19 13.18 -2.03 -18.91
CA ARG A 19 11.90 -1.37 -19.19
C ARG A 19 10.71 -2.33 -19.31
N GLY A 20 10.73 -3.40 -18.52
CA GLY A 20 9.75 -4.48 -18.58
C GLY A 20 9.67 -5.30 -17.30
N LEU A 21 9.09 -6.49 -17.43
CA LEU A 21 8.87 -7.43 -16.33
C LEU A 21 9.97 -8.49 -16.32
N LEU A 22 10.63 -8.67 -15.18
CA LEU A 22 11.56 -9.77 -14.94
C LEU A 22 10.86 -10.82 -14.08
N PHE A 23 10.50 -11.96 -14.69
CA PHE A 23 9.96 -13.11 -13.98
C PHE A 23 11.09 -14.01 -13.49
N VAL A 24 11.12 -14.27 -12.19
CA VAL A 24 12.05 -15.20 -11.52
C VAL A 24 11.24 -16.33 -10.93
N ASP A 25 11.23 -17.47 -11.63
CA ASP A 25 10.54 -18.65 -11.15
C ASP A 25 11.36 -19.35 -10.05
N GLU A 26 10.67 -19.83 -9.02
CA GLU A 26 11.23 -20.53 -7.86
C GLU A 26 12.46 -19.83 -7.26
N LEU A 27 12.30 -18.57 -6.84
CA LEU A 27 13.37 -17.80 -6.19
C LEU A 27 14.10 -18.60 -5.07
N PRO A 28 13.41 -19.39 -4.20
CA PRO A 28 14.07 -20.24 -3.21
C PRO A 28 14.94 -21.37 -3.77
N ALA A 29 14.71 -21.84 -5.00
CA ALA A 29 15.54 -22.87 -5.64
C ALA A 29 16.91 -22.31 -6.08
N ILE A 30 17.00 -20.99 -6.25
CA ILE A 30 18.24 -20.30 -6.61
C ILE A 30 19.18 -20.27 -5.40
N ARG A 31 20.48 -20.53 -5.63
CA ARG A 31 21.51 -20.43 -4.59
C ARG A 31 21.51 -19.03 -3.95
N THR A 32 21.63 -18.96 -2.62
CA THR A 32 21.60 -17.70 -1.86
C THR A 32 22.55 -16.63 -2.39
N LYS A 33 23.75 -17.00 -2.87
CA LYS A 33 24.71 -16.05 -3.46
C LYS A 33 24.15 -15.34 -4.70
N VAL A 34 23.37 -16.03 -5.52
CA VAL A 34 22.75 -15.46 -6.71
C VAL A 34 21.52 -14.63 -6.34
N GLN A 35 20.74 -15.04 -5.34
CA GLN A 35 19.65 -14.22 -4.79
C GLN A 35 20.16 -12.86 -4.27
N VAL A 36 21.34 -12.84 -3.63
CA VAL A 36 21.97 -11.61 -3.14
C VAL A 36 22.36 -10.66 -4.29
N LEU A 37 22.68 -11.17 -5.48
CA LEU A 37 22.97 -10.33 -6.66
C LEU A 37 21.74 -9.59 -7.18
N LEU A 38 20.52 -9.97 -6.77
CA LEU A 38 19.31 -9.22 -7.09
C LEU A 38 19.16 -7.95 -6.24
N HIS A 39 19.94 -7.78 -5.15
CA HIS A 39 19.83 -6.60 -4.30
C HIS A 39 20.09 -5.28 -5.02
N PRO A 40 21.22 -5.09 -5.72
CA PRO A 40 21.48 -3.81 -6.40
C PRO A 40 20.47 -3.57 -7.53
N ILE A 41 19.99 -4.64 -8.17
CA ILE A 41 18.99 -4.53 -9.25
C ILE A 41 17.67 -4.00 -8.70
N ILE A 42 17.17 -4.55 -7.59
CA ILE A 42 15.87 -4.16 -7.02
C ILE A 42 15.96 -2.84 -6.24
N GLU A 43 17.10 -2.58 -5.61
CA GLU A 43 17.29 -1.40 -4.75
C GLU A 43 17.79 -0.18 -5.49
N GLU A 44 18.87 -0.35 -6.24
CA GLU A 44 19.62 0.74 -6.86
C GLU A 44 19.27 0.88 -8.34
N GLN A 45 18.42 0.00 -8.87
CA GLN A 45 17.98 0.03 -10.27
C GLN A 45 19.18 0.04 -11.21
N LYS A 46 20.20 -0.77 -10.88
CA LYS A 46 21.42 -0.89 -11.70
C LYS A 46 22.09 -2.24 -11.57
N ALA A 47 22.84 -2.59 -12.60
CA ALA A 47 23.80 -3.67 -12.57
C ALA A 47 25.22 -3.11 -12.59
N ILE A 48 26.09 -3.68 -11.76
CA ILE A 48 27.50 -3.31 -11.67
C ILE A 48 28.34 -4.55 -11.99
N LEU A 49 29.28 -4.40 -12.91
CA LEU A 49 30.33 -5.39 -13.19
C LEU A 49 31.67 -4.76 -12.79
N GLU A 50 32.08 -4.98 -11.55
CA GLU A 50 33.28 -4.37 -10.95
C GLU A 50 34.54 -4.67 -11.77
N GLU A 51 34.68 -5.90 -12.26
CA GLU A 51 35.82 -6.36 -13.07
C GLU A 51 36.01 -5.55 -14.36
N TYR A 52 34.93 -4.94 -14.85
CA TYR A 52 34.88 -4.16 -16.09
C TYR A 52 34.72 -2.65 -15.82
N ASN A 53 34.63 -2.23 -14.55
CA ASN A 53 34.24 -0.88 -14.14
C ASN A 53 33.00 -0.37 -14.92
N TRP A 54 32.02 -1.26 -15.07
CA TRP A 54 30.84 -1.02 -15.89
C TRP A 54 29.59 -0.97 -15.01
N GLU A 55 28.79 0.08 -15.22
CA GLU A 55 27.51 0.29 -14.55
C GLU A 55 26.42 0.50 -15.60
N TYR A 56 25.28 -0.17 -15.42
CA TYR A 56 24.15 -0.07 -16.33
C TYR A 56 22.84 0.15 -15.57
N PRO A 57 22.11 1.25 -15.82
CA PRO A 57 20.83 1.49 -15.20
C PRO A 57 19.77 0.52 -15.73
N LEU A 58 18.98 -0.03 -14.82
CA LEU A 58 17.92 -1.00 -15.05
C LEU A 58 16.60 -0.45 -14.50
N ASP A 59 15.59 -0.43 -15.34
CA ASP A 59 14.21 -0.11 -14.97
C ASP A 59 13.37 -1.37 -15.11
N LEU A 60 13.09 -2.04 -13.99
CA LEU A 60 12.50 -3.38 -13.98
C LEU A 60 11.44 -3.50 -12.90
N VAL A 61 10.34 -4.17 -13.23
CA VAL A 61 9.46 -4.77 -12.23
C VAL A 61 9.84 -6.25 -12.10
N VAL A 62 10.28 -6.64 -10.90
CA VAL A 62 10.64 -8.03 -10.63
C VAL A 62 9.44 -8.75 -10.04
N ILE A 63 9.05 -9.85 -10.68
CA ILE A 63 8.02 -10.78 -10.19
C ILE A 63 8.72 -12.08 -9.88
N ALA A 64 8.67 -12.51 -8.61
CA ALA A 64 9.29 -13.74 -8.17
C ALA A 64 8.24 -14.70 -7.61
N THR A 65 8.34 -15.97 -7.98
CA THR A 65 7.53 -17.04 -7.38
C THR A 65 8.39 -17.82 -6.38
N GLY A 66 7.74 -18.52 -5.46
CA GLY A 66 8.44 -19.39 -4.52
C GLY A 66 7.46 -20.18 -3.69
N ASN A 67 7.65 -21.49 -3.65
CA ASN A 67 6.87 -22.35 -2.78
C ASN A 67 7.38 -22.23 -1.34
N PRO A 68 6.49 -22.07 -0.34
CA PRO A 68 6.88 -21.97 1.07
C PRO A 68 7.47 -23.30 1.58
N GLU A 69 7.07 -24.42 1.00
CA GLU A 69 7.59 -25.76 1.26
C GLU A 69 7.92 -26.43 -0.09
N GLY A 70 9.04 -27.14 -0.19
CA GLY A 70 9.49 -27.74 -1.44
C GLY A 70 10.10 -29.13 -1.25
N PHE A 71 9.97 -29.98 -2.27
CA PHE A 71 10.49 -31.36 -2.30
C PHE A 71 12.02 -31.44 -2.52
N SER A 72 12.67 -30.34 -2.91
CA SER A 72 14.11 -30.20 -3.11
C SER A 72 14.66 -29.03 -2.29
N HIS A 73 15.99 -28.93 -2.13
CA HIS A 73 16.67 -27.90 -1.32
C HIS A 73 16.08 -26.48 -1.49
N VAL A 74 15.22 -26.07 -0.56
CA VAL A 74 14.66 -24.72 -0.50
C VAL A 74 15.68 -23.85 0.24
N ASN A 75 16.29 -22.89 -0.47
CA ASN A 75 17.12 -21.88 0.18
C ASN A 75 16.22 -20.82 0.80
N GLU A 76 16.43 -20.48 2.07
CA GLU A 76 15.76 -19.36 2.70
C GLU A 76 16.08 -18.08 1.92
N VAL A 77 15.05 -17.37 1.46
CA VAL A 77 15.21 -16.09 0.78
C VAL A 77 15.75 -15.08 1.82
N PRO A 78 16.91 -14.45 1.56
CA PRO A 78 17.51 -13.51 2.50
C PRO A 78 16.52 -12.43 2.92
N ARG A 79 16.47 -12.16 4.24
CA ARG A 79 15.61 -11.12 4.80
C ARG A 79 15.78 -9.74 4.15
N PRO A 80 17.00 -9.29 3.79
CA PRO A 80 17.16 -8.03 3.08
C PRO A 80 16.44 -8.02 1.71
N LEU A 81 16.18 -9.19 1.11
CA LEU A 81 15.57 -9.30 -0.21
C LEU A 81 14.05 -9.26 -0.06
N LEU A 82 13.53 -10.00 0.93
CA LEU A 82 12.13 -9.94 1.33
C LEU A 82 11.70 -8.51 1.74
N ASP A 83 12.57 -7.74 2.41
CA ASP A 83 12.29 -6.34 2.76
C ASP A 83 12.06 -5.43 1.52
N ARG A 84 12.47 -5.88 0.33
CA ARG A 84 12.38 -5.14 -0.94
C ARG A 84 11.28 -5.65 -1.87
N LEU A 85 10.72 -6.81 -1.56
CA LEU A 85 9.63 -7.43 -2.31
C LEU A 85 8.29 -7.22 -1.57
N GLU A 86 7.20 -7.27 -2.32
CA GLU A 86 5.86 -7.30 -1.76
C GLU A 86 5.34 -8.73 -1.81
N THR A 87 5.08 -9.32 -0.66
CA THR A 87 4.66 -10.72 -0.57
C THR A 87 3.16 -10.84 -0.86
N ILE A 88 2.82 -11.74 -1.76
CA ILE A 88 1.44 -12.10 -2.09
C ILE A 88 1.32 -13.60 -1.95
N TYR A 89 0.32 -14.06 -1.20
CA TYR A 89 -0.03 -15.47 -1.12
C TYR A 89 -1.03 -15.79 -2.23
N MET A 90 -0.76 -16.84 -2.99
CA MET A 90 -1.62 -17.34 -4.06
C MET A 90 -2.08 -18.74 -3.68
N ASP A 91 -3.39 -18.88 -3.49
CA ASP A 91 -4.05 -20.15 -3.16
C ASP A 91 -4.63 -20.80 -4.42
N LEU A 92 -5.10 -22.03 -4.30
CA LEU A 92 -5.87 -22.67 -5.36
C LEU A 92 -7.16 -21.88 -5.65
N PRO A 93 -7.61 -21.81 -6.92
CA PRO A 93 -8.87 -21.17 -7.27
C PRO A 93 -10.06 -21.92 -6.66
N ASP A 94 -11.17 -21.20 -6.43
CA ASP A 94 -12.45 -21.81 -6.04
C ASP A 94 -13.01 -22.68 -7.18
N GLU A 95 -13.89 -23.64 -6.86
CA GLU A 95 -14.46 -24.62 -7.82
C GLU A 95 -15.02 -23.97 -9.09
N GLU A 96 -15.74 -22.85 -8.96
CA GLU A 96 -16.31 -22.13 -10.11
C GLU A 96 -15.23 -21.56 -11.04
N VAL A 97 -14.16 -20.99 -10.46
CA VAL A 97 -13.02 -20.43 -11.19
C VAL A 97 -12.19 -21.55 -11.81
N GLU A 98 -11.99 -22.64 -11.08
CA GLU A 98 -11.29 -23.84 -11.56
C GLU A 98 -12.04 -24.47 -12.75
N PHE A 99 -13.37 -24.61 -12.63
CA PHE A 99 -14.21 -25.10 -13.72
C PHE A 99 -14.11 -24.20 -14.95
N PHE A 100 -14.12 -22.88 -14.77
CA PHE A 100 -13.93 -21.92 -15.86
C PHE A 100 -12.55 -22.05 -16.53
N ILE A 101 -11.48 -22.17 -15.74
CA ILE A 101 -10.11 -22.38 -16.24
C ILE A 101 -10.05 -23.69 -17.05
N MET A 102 -10.55 -24.79 -16.48
CA MET A 102 -10.58 -26.10 -17.15
C MET A 102 -11.35 -26.05 -18.47
N MET A 103 -12.53 -25.42 -18.48
CA MET A 103 -13.35 -25.26 -19.69
C MET A 103 -12.62 -24.45 -20.76
N ASN A 104 -11.93 -23.37 -20.39
CA ASN A 104 -11.14 -22.57 -21.32
C ASN A 104 -9.91 -23.32 -21.84
N GLU A 105 -9.19 -24.05 -21.01
CA GLU A 105 -8.02 -24.82 -21.45
C GLU A 105 -8.39 -25.98 -22.39
N ARG A 106 -9.52 -26.65 -22.13
CA ARG A 106 -9.97 -27.79 -22.94
C ARG A 106 -10.77 -27.40 -24.19
N PHE A 107 -11.64 -26.40 -24.08
CA PHE A 107 -12.63 -26.05 -25.10
C PHE A 107 -12.59 -24.59 -25.53
N GLY A 108 -11.88 -23.73 -24.79
CA GLY A 108 -11.57 -22.40 -25.28
C GLY A 108 -10.83 -22.53 -26.61
N MET A 109 -11.09 -21.61 -27.54
CA MET A 109 -10.27 -21.50 -28.74
C MET A 109 -8.81 -21.48 -28.28
N LYS A 110 -8.00 -22.44 -28.74
CA LYS A 110 -6.54 -22.27 -28.66
C LYS A 110 -6.29 -20.98 -29.42
N ASN A 111 -5.99 -19.90 -28.70
CA ASN A 111 -5.57 -18.62 -29.25
C ASN A 111 -4.20 -18.81 -29.93
N GLY A 112 -4.14 -19.63 -30.99
CA GLY A 112 -3.07 -19.64 -31.96
C GLY A 112 -3.21 -18.50 -32.98
N ASP A 113 -4.29 -17.71 -32.88
CA ASP A 113 -4.65 -16.66 -33.83
C ASP A 113 -4.71 -15.25 -33.23
N VAL A 114 -4.31 -15.04 -31.96
CA VAL A 114 -4.00 -13.67 -31.52
C VAL A 114 -2.59 -13.38 -32.00
N ARG A 115 -2.47 -12.72 -33.15
CA ARG A 115 -1.16 -12.24 -33.60
C ARG A 115 -0.72 -11.17 -32.60
N GLU A 116 0.58 -11.06 -32.31
CA GLU A 116 1.10 -9.93 -31.51
C GLU A 116 0.62 -8.58 -32.07
N GLU A 117 0.37 -8.53 -33.38
CA GLU A 117 -0.20 -7.42 -34.14
C GLU A 117 -1.62 -7.00 -33.70
N ASP A 118 -2.40 -7.92 -33.11
CA ASP A 118 -3.77 -7.67 -32.64
C ASP A 118 -3.81 -7.15 -31.19
N LEU A 119 -2.69 -7.26 -30.46
CA LEU A 119 -2.52 -6.68 -29.13
C LEU A 119 -2.14 -5.20 -29.28
N ASN A 120 -3.13 -4.34 -29.48
CA ASN A 120 -2.93 -2.90 -29.38
C ASN A 120 -2.79 -2.50 -27.90
N ILE A 121 -1.59 -2.74 -27.35
CA ILE A 121 -1.25 -2.33 -25.98
C ILE A 121 -0.96 -0.83 -26.02
N ASP A 122 -1.87 -0.04 -25.47
CA ASP A 122 -1.64 1.38 -25.24
C ASP A 122 -0.61 1.53 -24.11
N PHE A 123 0.66 1.66 -24.51
CA PHE A 123 1.73 1.89 -23.55
C PHE A 123 1.58 3.30 -22.96
N PRO A 124 1.62 3.44 -21.62
CA PRO A 124 1.47 4.74 -20.98
C PRO A 124 2.54 5.70 -21.50
N SER A 125 2.12 6.93 -21.79
CA SER A 125 3.06 7.99 -22.15
C SER A 125 3.89 8.40 -20.92
N LYS A 126 4.98 9.15 -21.13
CA LYS A 126 5.79 9.66 -20.01
C LYS A 126 4.96 10.53 -19.04
N GLU A 127 3.94 11.23 -19.55
CA GLU A 127 3.02 12.05 -18.75
C GLU A 127 2.04 11.19 -17.92
N ASP A 128 1.80 9.95 -18.32
CA ASP A 128 0.99 8.99 -17.57
C ASP A 128 1.77 8.31 -16.43
N LEU A 129 3.10 8.36 -16.49
CA LEU A 129 3.98 7.82 -15.43
C LEU A 129 4.18 8.81 -14.27
N ASP A 130 3.86 10.08 -14.47
CA ASP A 130 3.93 11.07 -13.40
C ASP A 130 2.80 10.84 -12.39
N ARG A 131 3.15 10.76 -11.11
CA ARG A 131 2.14 10.56 -10.04
C ARG A 131 1.12 11.70 -10.07
N LYS A 132 -0.17 11.35 -10.07
CA LYS A 132 -1.29 12.31 -10.11
C LYS A 132 -1.97 12.51 -8.74
N VAL A 133 -1.49 11.81 -7.71
CA VAL A 133 -2.06 11.80 -6.36
C VAL A 133 -1.58 12.98 -5.51
N TYR A 134 -2.53 13.62 -4.82
CA TYR A 134 -2.32 14.68 -3.83
C TYR A 134 -2.85 14.22 -2.47
N THR A 135 -1.97 14.15 -1.47
CA THR A 135 -2.29 13.49 -0.20
C THR A 135 -2.53 14.49 0.92
N PRO A 136 -3.65 14.37 1.65
CA PRO A 136 -3.87 15.15 2.86
C PRO A 136 -2.88 14.80 3.98
N TRP A 137 -2.55 15.77 4.82
CA TRP A 137 -1.50 15.59 5.83
C TRP A 137 -1.91 14.56 6.89
N TRP A 138 -3.21 14.42 7.18
CA TRP A 138 -3.70 13.42 8.12
C TRP A 138 -3.44 12.02 7.59
N ILE A 139 -3.59 11.77 6.29
CA ILE A 139 -3.24 10.48 5.67
C ILE A 139 -1.73 10.20 5.81
N LEU A 140 -0.87 11.18 5.48
CA LEU A 140 0.58 11.05 5.69
C LEU A 140 0.92 10.75 7.15
N SER A 141 0.26 11.47 8.07
CA SER A 141 0.46 11.31 9.51
C SER A 141 -0.03 9.96 10.01
N LEU A 142 -1.14 9.43 9.48
CA LEU A 142 -1.68 8.12 9.81
C LEU A 142 -0.73 7.00 9.35
N ILE A 143 -0.25 7.05 8.10
CA ILE A 143 0.73 6.07 7.59
C ILE A 143 1.99 6.09 8.44
N ASN A 144 2.53 7.28 8.75
CA ASN A 144 3.72 7.42 9.58
C ASN A 144 3.51 6.84 10.98
N LYS A 145 2.41 7.20 11.65
CA LYS A 145 2.07 6.70 13.00
C LYS A 145 1.83 5.20 12.99
N ALA A 146 1.11 4.66 12.00
CA ALA A 146 0.80 3.22 11.91
C ALA A 146 2.09 2.39 11.80
N VAL A 147 3.00 2.76 10.91
CA VAL A 147 4.30 2.09 10.78
C VAL A 147 5.14 2.26 12.05
N ARG A 148 5.09 3.43 12.71
CA ARG A 148 5.77 3.62 14.01
C ARG A 148 5.19 2.74 15.11
N HIS A 149 3.87 2.55 15.17
CA HIS A 149 3.23 1.65 16.14
C HIS A 149 3.66 0.20 15.96
N SER A 150 4.08 -0.21 14.75
CA SER A 150 4.65 -1.56 14.56
C SER A 150 5.88 -1.76 15.45
N ARG A 151 6.62 -0.69 15.79
CA ARG A 151 7.84 -0.76 16.60
C ARG A 151 7.57 -0.99 18.09
N THR A 152 6.36 -0.74 18.55
CA THR A 152 5.91 -0.98 19.93
C THR A 152 4.87 -2.09 19.99
N CYS A 153 4.47 -2.66 18.85
CA CYS A 153 3.52 -3.77 18.79
C CYS A 153 4.15 -5.03 19.38
N ARG A 154 3.51 -5.60 20.40
CA ARG A 154 3.94 -6.83 21.08
C ARG A 154 3.70 -8.12 20.30
N TRP A 155 2.83 -8.06 19.28
CA TRP A 155 2.49 -9.20 18.44
C TRP A 155 3.55 -9.45 17.36
N LEU A 156 4.54 -8.56 17.25
CA LEU A 156 5.57 -8.57 16.23
C LEU A 156 6.94 -8.81 16.86
N ASP A 157 7.59 -9.90 16.45
CA ASP A 157 9.00 -10.14 16.75
C ASP A 157 9.89 -9.26 15.86
N ARG A 158 9.51 -9.10 14.59
CA ARG A 158 10.16 -8.18 13.64
C ARG A 158 9.26 -7.01 13.32
N LYS A 159 9.83 -5.81 13.42
CA LYS A 159 9.15 -4.52 13.32
C LYS A 159 9.51 -3.83 12.01
N ALA A 160 8.62 -2.98 11.51
CA ALA A 160 8.84 -2.31 10.23
C ALA A 160 9.91 -1.20 10.33
N SER A 161 10.78 -1.14 9.32
CA SER A 161 11.74 -0.06 9.11
C SER A 161 11.07 1.19 8.52
N ILE A 162 11.84 2.23 8.21
CA ILE A 162 11.33 3.40 7.46
C ILE A 162 10.82 3.03 6.06
N ARG A 163 11.33 1.94 5.47
CA ARG A 163 10.87 1.43 4.17
C ARG A 163 9.42 1.00 4.20
N GLY A 164 8.93 0.52 5.36
CA GLY A 164 7.51 0.25 5.55
C GLY A 164 6.65 1.50 5.31
N THR A 165 7.11 2.67 5.76
CA THR A 165 6.43 3.95 5.51
C THR A 165 6.46 4.33 4.04
N THR A 166 7.64 4.25 3.40
CA THR A 166 7.82 4.58 1.98
C THR A 166 6.97 3.69 1.07
N ARG A 167 6.92 2.38 1.36
CA ARG A 167 6.09 1.44 0.59
C ARG A 167 4.61 1.58 0.87
N ALA A 168 4.22 1.84 2.12
CA ALA A 168 2.82 2.07 2.45
C ALA A 168 2.24 3.28 1.70
N ILE A 169 3.00 4.39 1.59
CA ILE A 169 2.55 5.55 0.81
C ILE A 169 2.53 5.26 -0.69
N ASP A 170 3.53 4.55 -1.23
CA ASP A 170 3.55 4.14 -2.63
C ASP A 170 2.30 3.31 -2.99
N HIS A 171 2.01 2.28 -2.21
CA HIS A 171 0.85 1.41 -2.45
C HIS A 171 -0.49 2.13 -2.23
N THR A 172 -0.53 3.10 -1.31
CA THR A 172 -1.70 3.98 -1.14
C THR A 172 -1.94 4.79 -2.41
N TYR A 173 -0.88 5.32 -3.03
CA TYR A 173 -1.00 6.10 -4.26
C TYR A 173 -1.43 5.22 -5.42
N SER A 174 -0.80 4.06 -5.59
CA SER A 174 -1.21 3.09 -6.62
C SER A 174 -2.67 2.68 -6.48
N SER A 175 -3.13 2.39 -5.26
CA SER A 175 -4.54 2.05 -5.01
C SER A 175 -5.49 3.21 -5.36
N THR A 176 -5.06 4.45 -5.13
CA THR A 176 -5.84 5.65 -5.47
C THR A 176 -5.93 5.86 -6.98
N GLU A 177 -4.81 5.70 -7.70
CA GLU A 177 -4.71 5.85 -9.16
C GLU A 177 -5.48 4.74 -9.90
N MET A 178 -5.44 3.49 -9.39
CA MET A 178 -6.22 2.37 -9.94
C MET A 178 -7.72 2.63 -9.90
N GLU A 179 -8.18 3.34 -8.88
CA GLU A 179 -9.58 3.78 -8.74
C GLU A 179 -9.87 5.08 -9.50
N ARG A 180 -8.93 5.57 -10.32
CA ARG A 180 -9.00 6.81 -11.10
C ARG A 180 -9.27 8.05 -10.25
N ARG A 181 -8.76 8.05 -9.01
CA ARG A 181 -8.82 9.19 -8.09
C ARG A 181 -7.46 9.87 -7.99
N CYS A 182 -7.48 11.10 -7.50
CA CYS A 182 -6.30 11.90 -7.21
C CYS A 182 -6.12 12.17 -5.71
N VAL A 183 -7.11 11.87 -4.85
CA VAL A 183 -6.97 12.01 -3.39
C VAL A 183 -7.19 10.65 -2.68
N PRO A 184 -6.24 10.21 -1.84
CA PRO A 184 -6.35 8.95 -1.13
C PRO A 184 -7.39 9.02 -0.01
N ARG A 185 -8.05 7.89 0.18
CA ARG A 185 -9.03 7.61 1.24
C ARG A 185 -8.42 6.68 2.29
N LEU A 186 -9.08 6.54 3.44
CA LEU A 186 -8.59 5.67 4.51
C LEU A 186 -8.55 4.19 4.08
N VAL A 187 -9.48 3.77 3.22
CA VAL A 187 -9.46 2.44 2.60
C VAL A 187 -8.17 2.18 1.81
N ASP A 188 -7.66 3.19 1.09
CA ASP A 188 -6.43 3.07 0.30
C ASP A 188 -5.22 2.90 1.21
N VAL A 189 -5.22 3.59 2.35
CA VAL A 189 -4.20 3.46 3.41
C VAL A 189 -4.23 2.05 4.00
N GLY A 190 -5.41 1.51 4.26
CA GLY A 190 -5.59 0.14 4.75
C GLY A 190 -5.00 -0.89 3.79
N LYS A 191 -5.34 -0.81 2.49
CA LYS A 191 -4.79 -1.66 1.43
C LYS A 191 -3.27 -1.52 1.33
N GLY A 192 -2.77 -0.28 1.33
CA GLY A 192 -1.35 0.02 1.21
C GLY A 192 -0.51 -0.47 2.39
N LEU A 193 -1.01 -0.32 3.63
CA LEU A 193 -0.35 -0.83 4.83
C LEU A 193 -0.30 -2.36 4.86
N LYS A 194 -1.40 -3.05 4.51
CA LYS A 194 -1.42 -4.52 4.40
C LYS A 194 -0.30 -4.99 3.47
N LEU A 195 -0.28 -4.48 2.24
CA LEU A 195 0.73 -4.90 1.26
C LEU A 195 2.16 -4.58 1.73
N ALA A 196 2.40 -3.36 2.21
CA ALA A 196 3.72 -2.92 2.64
C ALA A 196 4.28 -3.70 3.84
N LEU A 197 3.43 -4.18 4.75
CA LEU A 197 3.88 -4.80 5.98
C LEU A 197 4.12 -6.31 5.83
N ARG A 198 3.43 -7.01 4.93
CA ARG A 198 3.52 -8.48 4.75
C ARG A 198 4.96 -9.04 4.70
N GLY A 199 5.87 -8.42 3.95
CA GLY A 199 7.29 -8.84 3.86
C GLY A 199 8.23 -8.20 4.89
N ARG A 200 7.73 -7.26 5.70
CA ARG A 200 8.53 -6.33 6.52
C ARG A 200 8.30 -6.46 8.02
N VAL A 201 7.22 -7.12 8.42
CA VAL A 201 6.96 -7.50 9.81
C VAL A 201 6.97 -9.01 9.95
N GLN A 202 7.19 -9.50 11.17
CA GLN A 202 7.11 -10.92 11.49
C GLN A 202 6.29 -11.09 12.75
N LEU A 203 5.25 -11.92 12.67
CA LEU A 203 4.44 -12.32 13.81
C LEU A 203 5.29 -13.04 14.85
N ARG A 204 4.88 -12.91 16.11
CA ARG A 204 5.38 -13.75 17.20
C ARG A 204 5.17 -15.23 16.87
N GLN A 205 6.11 -16.08 17.23
CA GLN A 205 6.13 -17.50 16.81
C GLN A 205 4.84 -18.28 17.13
N ASP A 206 4.18 -18.00 18.26
CA ASP A 206 2.92 -18.65 18.66
C ASP A 206 1.70 -18.21 17.83
N LEU A 207 1.83 -17.11 17.08
CA LEU A 207 0.80 -16.61 16.16
C LEU A 207 1.03 -17.05 14.72
N VAL A 208 2.17 -17.68 14.43
CA VAL A 208 2.46 -18.23 13.11
C VAL A 208 1.78 -19.60 12.98
N ASP A 209 0.95 -19.73 11.96
CA ASP A 209 0.39 -21.00 11.52
C ASP A 209 1.27 -21.56 10.39
N PHE A 210 2.03 -22.61 10.71
CA PHE A 210 2.94 -23.26 9.77
C PHE A 210 2.22 -24.17 8.77
N GLU A 211 1.07 -24.73 9.16
CA GLU A 211 0.28 -25.62 8.29
C GLU A 211 -0.59 -24.79 7.33
N ASN A 212 -0.96 -23.57 7.74
CA ASN A 212 -1.77 -22.65 6.95
C ASN A 212 -1.11 -21.28 6.77
N PRO A 213 -0.23 -21.11 5.77
CA PRO A 213 0.40 -19.82 5.45
C PRO A 213 -0.60 -18.70 5.16
N ARG A 214 -1.79 -19.02 4.63
CA ARG A 214 -2.86 -18.05 4.37
C ARG A 214 -3.37 -17.42 5.67
N GLU A 215 -3.54 -18.21 6.71
CA GLU A 215 -3.97 -17.71 8.03
C GLU A 215 -2.89 -16.83 8.66
N THR A 216 -1.61 -17.22 8.57
CA THR A 216 -0.48 -16.37 8.99
C THR A 216 -0.51 -15.01 8.27
N MET A 217 -0.71 -15.02 6.94
CA MET A 217 -0.79 -13.80 6.14
C MET A 217 -1.99 -12.93 6.54
N ARG A 218 -3.16 -13.53 6.76
CA ARG A 218 -4.36 -12.85 7.24
C ARG A 218 -4.13 -12.18 8.59
N ARG A 219 -3.45 -12.85 9.53
CA ARG A 219 -3.10 -12.27 10.84
C ARG A 219 -2.17 -11.06 10.70
N VAL A 220 -1.23 -11.08 9.75
CA VAL A 220 -0.41 -9.91 9.42
C VAL A 220 -1.25 -8.75 8.86
N ASP A 221 -2.21 -9.05 7.97
CA ASP A 221 -3.13 -8.04 7.43
C ASP A 221 -3.99 -7.40 8.52
N GLU A 222 -4.49 -8.19 9.48
CA GLU A 222 -5.24 -7.69 10.64
C GLU A 222 -4.37 -6.79 11.54
N ILE A 223 -3.06 -7.09 11.70
CA ILE A 223 -2.14 -6.18 12.38
C ILE A 223 -1.99 -4.87 11.61
N GLY A 224 -1.91 -4.90 10.28
CA GLY A 224 -1.84 -3.67 9.47
C GLY A 224 -3.02 -2.73 9.74
N GLU A 225 -4.23 -3.28 9.83
CA GLU A 225 -5.42 -2.52 10.20
C GLU A 225 -5.40 -2.02 11.64
N ASP A 226 -5.00 -2.86 12.60
CA ASP A 226 -4.95 -2.47 14.01
C ASP A 226 -3.88 -1.41 14.27
N LEU A 227 -2.77 -1.44 13.53
CA LEU A 227 -1.77 -0.37 13.55
C LEU A 227 -2.34 0.95 13.04
N LEU A 228 -3.13 0.92 11.97
CA LEU A 228 -3.84 2.09 11.46
C LEU A 228 -4.89 2.59 12.46
N ARG A 229 -5.60 1.69 13.13
CA ARG A 229 -6.56 2.00 14.19
C ARG A 229 -5.90 2.74 15.35
N ASN A 230 -4.75 2.26 15.83
CA ASN A 230 -4.02 2.92 16.91
C ASN A 230 -3.47 4.28 16.46
N ALA A 231 -2.98 4.38 15.23
CA ALA A 231 -2.55 5.66 14.64
C ALA A 231 -3.71 6.68 14.59
N LEU A 232 -4.90 6.22 14.22
CA LEU A 232 -6.12 7.02 14.20
C LEU A 232 -6.54 7.44 15.61
N LEU A 233 -6.47 6.55 16.60
CA LEU A 233 -6.75 6.88 17.99
C LEU A 233 -5.78 7.95 18.51
N ASP A 234 -4.48 7.78 18.28
CA ASP A 234 -3.45 8.75 18.67
C ASP A 234 -3.68 10.11 18.01
N LEU A 235 -3.88 10.13 16.69
CA LEU A 235 -4.16 11.38 15.97
C LEU A 235 -5.48 12.02 16.42
N SER A 236 -6.51 11.21 16.69
CA SER A 236 -7.79 11.70 17.21
C SER A 236 -7.62 12.38 18.57
N ASN A 237 -6.79 11.82 19.47
CA ASN A 237 -6.50 12.45 20.76
C ASN A 237 -5.82 13.82 20.61
N GLU A 238 -4.96 13.99 19.60
CA GLU A 238 -4.27 15.25 19.31
C GLU A 238 -5.19 16.33 18.72
N ILE A 239 -6.17 15.95 17.89
CA ILE A 239 -7.04 16.91 17.17
C ILE A 239 -8.32 17.25 17.93
N THR A 240 -8.89 16.33 18.74
CA THR A 240 -10.23 16.52 19.30
C THR A 240 -10.27 17.28 20.64
N SER A 241 -9.16 17.82 21.14
CA SER A 241 -9.10 18.42 22.49
C SER A 241 -10.04 19.62 22.68
N GLY A 242 -10.35 20.36 21.60
CA GLY A 242 -11.27 21.50 21.61
C GLY A 242 -12.67 21.20 21.04
N TRP A 243 -12.96 19.95 20.68
CA TRP A 243 -14.19 19.62 19.96
C TRP A 243 -15.37 19.47 20.93
N LYS A 244 -16.49 20.11 20.61
CA LYS A 244 -17.76 19.86 21.30
C LYS A 244 -18.34 18.54 20.80
N LYS A 245 -18.29 17.51 21.65
CA LYS A 245 -18.72 16.14 21.31
C LYS A 245 -20.13 16.10 20.73
N GLU A 246 -21.09 16.78 21.35
CA GLU A 246 -22.51 16.73 20.97
C GLU A 246 -22.75 17.27 19.56
N ASP A 247 -22.12 18.41 19.23
CA ASP A 247 -22.25 19.06 17.91
C ASP A 247 -21.66 18.18 16.81
N VAL A 248 -20.44 17.66 17.02
CA VAL A 248 -19.74 16.82 16.04
C VAL A 248 -20.46 15.48 15.85
N MET A 249 -20.98 14.88 16.94
CA MET A 249 -21.69 13.61 16.90
C MET A 249 -22.97 13.71 16.05
N LYS A 250 -23.79 14.74 16.29
CA LYS A 250 -25.03 14.98 15.55
C LYS A 250 -24.79 15.15 14.04
N GLU A 251 -23.77 15.92 13.69
CA GLU A 251 -23.39 16.16 12.29
C GLU A 251 -22.81 14.89 11.64
N ALA A 252 -22.03 14.10 12.38
CA ALA A 252 -21.49 12.84 11.89
C ALA A 252 -22.58 11.79 11.65
N GLU A 253 -23.55 11.65 12.55
CA GLU A 253 -24.72 10.78 12.35
C GLU A 253 -25.53 11.19 11.11
N ALA A 254 -25.79 12.49 10.95
CA ALA A 254 -26.50 13.01 9.79
C ALA A 254 -25.74 12.78 8.47
N MET A 255 -24.41 12.94 8.48
CA MET A 255 -23.57 12.73 7.29
C MET A 255 -23.52 11.26 6.89
N VAL A 256 -23.33 10.36 7.85
CA VAL A 256 -23.18 8.91 7.60
C VAL A 256 -24.49 8.28 7.12
N ALA A 257 -25.64 8.88 7.44
CA ALA A 257 -26.93 8.49 6.88
C ALA A 257 -27.09 8.82 5.37
N LEU A 258 -26.20 9.63 4.80
CA LEU A 258 -26.20 10.00 3.39
C LEU A 258 -25.20 9.12 2.60
N PRO A 259 -25.46 8.87 1.30
CA PRO A 259 -24.52 8.17 0.45
C PRO A 259 -23.21 8.99 0.27
N PRO A 260 -22.05 8.33 0.06
CA PRO A 260 -20.74 9.00 0.02
C PRO A 260 -20.62 10.13 -1.01
N ASN A 261 -21.36 10.06 -2.12
CA ASN A 261 -21.41 11.11 -3.14
C ASN A 261 -22.03 12.43 -2.66
N GLN A 262 -22.80 12.41 -1.56
CA GLN A 262 -23.41 13.61 -0.96
C GLN A 262 -22.57 14.20 0.19
N TRP A 263 -21.55 13.48 0.69
CA TRP A 263 -20.71 13.94 1.79
C TRP A 263 -20.01 15.27 1.52
N PRO A 264 -19.45 15.55 0.32
CA PRO A 264 -18.83 16.84 0.05
C PRO A 264 -19.80 18.02 0.19
N GLY A 265 -21.05 17.84 -0.26
CA GLY A 265 -22.11 18.82 -0.10
C GLY A 265 -22.47 19.04 1.36
N PHE A 266 -22.58 17.96 2.15
CA PHE A 266 -22.83 18.03 3.58
C PHE A 266 -21.72 18.77 4.32
N VAL A 267 -20.45 18.40 4.10
CA VAL A 267 -19.29 19.03 4.74
C VAL A 267 -19.22 20.53 4.42
N ARG A 268 -19.58 20.96 3.21
CA ARG A 268 -19.61 22.39 2.83
C ARG A 268 -20.67 23.19 3.57
N ASN A 269 -21.82 22.58 3.82
CA ASN A 269 -22.98 23.26 4.40
C ASN A 269 -22.98 23.20 5.94
N SER A 270 -22.28 22.23 6.52
CA SER A 270 -22.13 22.08 7.97
C SER A 270 -21.09 23.06 8.52
N THR A 271 -21.52 24.01 9.36
CA THR A 271 -20.63 24.96 10.03
C THR A 271 -19.62 24.25 10.92
N VAL A 272 -20.07 23.22 11.65
CA VAL A 272 -19.24 22.42 12.56
C VAL A 272 -18.11 21.73 11.79
N PHE A 273 -18.43 21.04 10.68
CA PHE A 273 -17.40 20.37 9.87
C PHE A 273 -16.51 21.34 9.09
N GLN A 274 -17.01 22.49 8.63
CA GLN A 274 -16.14 23.52 8.05
C GLN A 274 -15.13 24.07 9.06
N GLU A 275 -15.53 24.31 10.31
CA GLU A 275 -14.61 24.69 11.37
C GLU A 275 -13.55 23.61 11.62
N ARG A 276 -13.97 22.33 11.76
CA ARG A 276 -13.03 21.23 11.98
C ARG A 276 -12.08 21.05 10.79
N LEU A 277 -12.58 21.19 9.56
CA LEU A 277 -11.76 21.12 8.35
C LEU A 277 -10.73 22.25 8.33
N THR A 278 -11.13 23.47 8.69
CA THR A 278 -10.22 24.63 8.77
C THR A 278 -9.11 24.39 9.79
N GLU A 279 -9.44 23.87 10.98
CA GLU A 279 -8.46 23.48 12.00
C GLU A 279 -7.47 22.43 11.47
N LEU A 280 -7.97 21.43 10.72
CA LEU A 280 -7.11 20.44 10.07
C LEU A 280 -6.20 21.09 9.02
N GLU A 281 -6.71 21.97 8.17
CA GLU A 281 -5.93 22.64 7.13
C GLU A 281 -4.85 23.57 7.71
N GLU A 282 -5.13 24.24 8.82
CA GLU A 282 -4.16 25.07 9.55
C GLU A 282 -2.99 24.22 10.09
N ARG A 283 -3.30 23.11 10.77
CA ARG A 283 -2.28 22.15 11.23
C ARG A 283 -1.47 21.58 10.07
N GLY A 284 -2.12 21.31 8.94
CA GLY A 284 -1.48 20.85 7.71
C GLY A 284 -0.45 21.84 7.19
N ARG A 285 -0.77 23.14 7.18
CA ARG A 285 0.15 24.21 6.74
C ARG A 285 1.43 24.27 7.56
N GLU A 286 1.38 23.97 8.86
CA GLU A 286 2.58 23.89 9.70
C GLU A 286 3.42 22.66 9.36
N LYS A 287 2.78 21.50 9.16
CA LYS A 287 3.49 20.25 8.84
C LYS A 287 4.13 20.26 7.45
N TYR A 288 3.46 20.83 6.43
CA TYR A 288 4.01 20.91 5.07
C TYR A 288 5.20 21.88 4.96
N LYS A 289 5.32 22.87 5.85
CA LYS A 289 6.46 23.82 5.86
C LYS A 289 7.78 23.17 6.30
N LEU A 290 7.75 22.02 6.97
CA LEU A 290 8.95 21.31 7.42
C LEU A 290 9.72 20.63 6.27
N ASP A 291 9.14 20.54 5.07
CA ASP A 291 9.66 19.73 3.96
C ASP A 291 10.64 20.47 3.04
N GLY A 292 11.01 21.73 3.37
CA GLY A 292 12.23 22.43 2.94
C GLY A 292 12.45 22.74 1.45
N ASN A 293 11.78 22.04 0.52
CA ASN A 293 12.15 22.01 -0.89
C ASN A 293 11.09 22.54 -1.86
N GLY A 294 10.10 23.32 -1.41
CA GLY A 294 9.26 24.18 -2.29
C GLY A 294 8.45 23.53 -3.42
N GLU A 295 8.64 22.24 -3.69
CA GLU A 295 8.06 21.47 -4.79
C GLU A 295 7.10 20.39 -4.32
N THR A 296 6.92 20.21 -3.00
CA THR A 296 5.86 19.34 -2.49
C THR A 296 4.54 19.90 -2.99
N ARG A 297 3.86 19.12 -3.85
CA ARG A 297 2.54 19.38 -4.41
C ARG A 297 1.51 19.49 -3.27
N ASN A 298 1.48 20.62 -2.59
CA ASN A 298 0.61 20.88 -1.46
C ASN A 298 -0.84 20.78 -1.94
N VAL A 299 -1.55 19.76 -1.47
CA VAL A 299 -2.96 19.52 -1.82
C VAL A 299 -3.81 20.76 -1.61
N LEU A 300 -3.52 21.57 -0.56
CA LEU A 300 -4.27 22.78 -0.24
C LEU A 300 -4.17 23.90 -1.29
N ASP A 301 -3.11 23.92 -2.08
CA ASP A 301 -2.93 24.92 -3.13
C ASP A 301 -3.55 24.47 -4.46
N VAL A 302 -3.61 23.16 -4.70
CA VAL A 302 -4.19 22.58 -5.91
C VAL A 302 -5.72 22.52 -5.83
N ILE A 303 -6.29 22.17 -4.67
CA ILE A 303 -7.76 22.14 -4.47
C ILE A 303 -8.42 23.53 -4.59
N LYS A 304 -7.65 24.62 -4.53
CA LYS A 304 -8.16 25.97 -4.82
C LYS A 304 -8.40 26.21 -6.31
N LYS A 305 -7.66 25.51 -7.16
CA LYS A 305 -7.68 25.66 -8.62
C LYS A 305 -8.56 24.61 -9.29
N ASP A 306 -8.58 23.40 -8.75
CA ASP A 306 -9.33 22.26 -9.31
C ASP A 306 -10.55 21.91 -8.45
N LYS A 307 -11.75 22.04 -9.03
CA LYS A 307 -13.02 21.72 -8.38
C LYS A 307 -13.20 20.21 -8.17
N ALA A 308 -12.77 19.38 -9.12
CA ALA A 308 -12.93 17.93 -9.02
C ALA A 308 -12.04 17.37 -7.90
N LEU A 309 -10.78 17.82 -7.85
CA LEU A 309 -9.87 17.47 -6.75
C LEU A 309 -10.41 17.92 -5.39
N LYS A 310 -11.07 19.08 -5.33
CA LYS A 310 -11.71 19.57 -4.10
C LYS A 310 -12.86 18.69 -3.65
N GLU A 311 -13.65 18.11 -4.56
CA GLU A 311 -14.70 17.14 -4.19
C GLU A 311 -14.07 15.90 -3.54
N GLU A 312 -13.07 15.30 -4.17
CA GLU A 312 -12.39 14.12 -3.62
C GLU A 312 -11.72 14.39 -2.27
N TYR A 313 -11.10 15.56 -2.11
CA TYR A 313 -10.52 16.00 -0.86
C TYR A 313 -11.56 16.08 0.26
N LEU A 314 -12.76 16.59 -0.03
CA LEU A 314 -13.85 16.64 0.95
C LEU A 314 -14.41 15.25 1.28
N VAL A 315 -14.44 14.31 0.33
CA VAL A 315 -14.78 12.90 0.62
C VAL A 315 -13.76 12.30 1.58
N SER A 316 -12.45 12.46 1.31
CA SER A 316 -11.37 11.98 2.18
C SER A 316 -11.43 12.61 3.57
N ALA A 317 -11.75 13.91 3.66
CA ALA A 317 -11.94 14.60 4.93
C ALA A 317 -13.18 14.09 5.69
N ALA A 318 -14.30 13.91 5.01
CA ALA A 318 -15.53 13.35 5.60
C ALA A 318 -15.30 11.94 6.17
N GLU A 319 -14.67 11.06 5.39
CA GLU A 319 -14.30 9.71 5.80
C GLU A 319 -13.40 9.73 7.05
N PHE A 320 -12.40 10.63 7.08
CA PHE A 320 -11.52 10.80 8.22
C PHE A 320 -12.28 11.28 9.47
N LEU A 321 -13.15 12.30 9.34
CA LEU A 321 -13.95 12.82 10.45
C LEU A 321 -14.91 11.76 11.01
N ALA A 322 -15.56 10.98 10.15
CA ALA A 322 -16.42 9.87 10.55
C ALA A 322 -15.62 8.80 11.32
N ASN A 323 -14.42 8.45 10.83
CA ASN A 323 -13.52 7.51 11.50
C ASN A 323 -13.02 8.04 12.86
N VAL A 324 -12.75 9.33 12.98
CA VAL A 324 -12.42 9.98 14.26
C VAL A 324 -13.58 9.86 15.25
N CYS A 325 -14.82 10.06 14.81
CA CYS A 325 -16.00 9.90 15.66
C CYS A 325 -16.21 8.42 16.06
N ALA A 326 -15.97 7.50 15.13
CA ALA A 326 -16.09 6.06 15.38
C ALA A 326 -15.06 5.55 16.39
N ILE A 327 -13.77 5.90 16.23
CA ILE A 327 -12.71 5.42 17.14
C ILE A 327 -12.88 5.96 18.57
N LYS A 328 -13.46 7.17 18.70
CA LYS A 328 -13.81 7.80 19.97
C LYS A 328 -15.10 7.26 20.59
N LYS A 329 -15.79 6.33 19.93
CA LYS A 329 -17.11 5.77 20.33
C LYS A 329 -18.18 6.85 20.45
N TRP A 330 -18.11 7.88 19.61
CA TRP A 330 -19.16 8.89 19.49
C TRP A 330 -20.19 8.48 18.46
N LEU A 331 -19.75 7.80 17.41
CA LEU A 331 -20.59 7.25 16.35
C LEU A 331 -20.52 5.72 16.39
N TYR A 332 -21.67 5.07 16.39
CA TYR A 332 -21.77 3.62 16.19
C TYR A 332 -22.09 3.35 14.73
N LEU A 333 -21.07 2.93 13.98
CA LEU A 333 -21.21 2.50 12.60
C LEU A 333 -21.72 1.06 12.61
N GLN A 334 -23.02 0.85 12.43
CA GLN A 334 -23.57 -0.48 12.13
C GLN A 334 -23.43 -0.73 10.63
N ASP A 335 -22.65 -1.74 10.25
CA ASP A 335 -22.57 -2.35 8.92
C ASP A 335 -22.77 -1.38 7.74
N MET A 336 -21.94 -0.33 7.71
CA MET A 336 -21.82 0.55 6.54
C MET A 336 -20.84 -0.08 5.55
N ASP A 337 -21.34 -0.70 4.49
CA ASP A 337 -20.51 -1.31 3.44
C ASP A 337 -19.57 -0.30 2.77
N ASP A 338 -19.95 0.99 2.75
CA ASP A 338 -19.25 2.05 2.04
C ASP A 338 -18.16 2.78 2.85
N LEU A 339 -18.06 2.54 4.17
CA LEU A 339 -17.10 3.22 5.04
C LEU A 339 -16.08 2.25 5.61
N PHE A 340 -14.82 2.41 5.21
CA PHE A 340 -13.73 1.66 5.81
C PHE A 340 -13.43 2.16 7.23
N VAL A 341 -13.50 1.25 8.20
CA VAL A 341 -13.18 1.49 9.61
C VAL A 341 -12.07 0.53 10.04
N PRO A 342 -10.88 1.02 10.42
CA PRO A 342 -9.80 0.17 10.91
C PRO A 342 -10.20 -0.62 12.16
N ARG A 343 -9.99 -1.95 12.14
CA ARG A 343 -10.43 -2.87 13.20
C ARG A 343 -9.27 -3.32 14.10
N GLU A 344 -9.61 -3.73 15.32
CA GLU A 344 -8.66 -4.44 16.19
C GLU A 344 -8.47 -5.87 15.68
N VAL A 345 -7.30 -6.47 15.94
CA VAL A 345 -7.04 -7.87 15.62
C VAL A 345 -8.13 -8.79 16.22
N SER A 346 -8.62 -9.75 15.43
CA SER A 346 -9.74 -10.63 15.84
C SER A 346 -9.32 -11.70 16.84
N TRP A 347 -8.03 -12.07 16.83
CA TRP A 347 -7.42 -13.13 17.64
C TRP A 347 -6.74 -12.60 18.91
N GLY A 348 -6.70 -11.28 19.13
CA GLY A 348 -6.19 -10.68 20.36
C GLY A 348 -7.24 -10.64 21.47
N GLN A 349 -6.84 -10.82 22.73
CA GLN A 349 -7.73 -10.56 23.86
C GLN A 349 -8.11 -9.06 23.90
N LYS A 350 -9.42 -8.74 23.88
CA LYS A 350 -9.92 -7.36 23.88
C LYS A 350 -9.25 -6.49 24.95
N GLY A 351 -8.73 -5.33 24.55
CA GLY A 351 -8.26 -4.30 25.48
C GLY A 351 -6.85 -4.50 26.05
N THR A 352 -6.07 -5.46 25.53
CA THR A 352 -4.76 -5.77 26.09
C THR A 352 -3.61 -5.00 25.45
N TRP A 353 -3.84 -4.03 24.56
CA TRP A 353 -2.79 -3.32 23.79
C TRP A 353 -1.67 -2.63 24.59
N ARG A 354 -1.81 -2.49 25.92
CA ARG A 354 -0.80 -1.89 26.80
C ARG A 354 0.14 -2.91 27.41
#